data_AF-A0A4Z0BPP5-F1
#
_entry.id   AF-A0A4Z0BPP5-F1
#
_cell.length_a   1.000
_cell.length_b   1.000
_cell.length_c   1.000
_cell.angle_alpha   90.00
_cell.angle_beta   90.00
_cell.angle_gamma   90.00
#
_symmetry.space_group_name_H-M   'P 1'
#
loop_
_entity.id
_entity.type
_entity.pdbx_description
1 polymer ?
#
loop_
_entity_poly.entity_id
_entity_poly.type
_entity_poly.pdbx_seq_one_letter_code
_entity_poly.pdbx_strand_id
1 'polypeptide(L)'
;MPPEPSRRRHAVTLQQAAQEAPALARLASLVRASSQCLEAIQPMLPPGLKASVKAGPLDGGTWCLLVASNAGAAKLRQLLPTLLEQLHRRGMDVSSIRLKVQADRH
;
A
#
# COMPACT_ATOMS: atom_id res chain seq x y z
N MET A 1 17.07 7.71 -38.37
CA MET A 1 16.04 7.18 -37.48
C MET A 1 16.69 6.81 -36.15
N PRO A 2 16.39 7.50 -35.03
CA PRO A 2 16.77 7.02 -33.71
C PRO A 2 15.76 5.97 -33.18
N PRO A 3 16.20 4.97 -32.37
CA PRO A 3 15.39 3.84 -31.93
C PRO A 3 14.50 4.15 -30.71
N GLU A 4 13.37 3.43 -30.63
CA GLU A 4 12.35 3.50 -29.57
C GLU A 4 12.93 3.15 -28.18
N PRO A 5 12.63 3.94 -27.13
CA PRO A 5 13.02 3.59 -25.78
C PRO A 5 12.10 2.51 -25.22
N SER A 6 12.57 1.27 -25.28
CA SER A 6 12.09 0.14 -24.50
C SER A 6 11.87 0.55 -23.05
N ARG A 7 10.63 0.37 -22.61
CA ARG A 7 10.05 0.62 -21.28
C ARG A 7 10.88 -0.06 -20.18
N ARG A 8 12.02 0.53 -19.83
CA ARG A 8 12.75 0.22 -18.61
C ARG A 8 11.91 0.78 -17.47
N ARG A 9 11.48 -0.10 -16.58
CA ARG A 9 10.90 0.24 -15.28
C ARG A 9 11.91 1.11 -14.55
N HIS A 10 11.84 2.41 -14.76
CA HIS A 10 12.54 3.36 -13.93
C HIS A 10 11.88 3.22 -12.57
N ALA A 11 12.59 2.57 -11.65
CA ALA A 11 12.49 2.89 -10.25
C ALA A 11 12.95 4.35 -10.12
N VAL A 12 12.12 5.28 -10.60
CA VAL A 12 12.26 6.69 -10.27
C VAL A 12 12.01 6.69 -8.78
N THR A 13 13.10 6.84 -8.04
CA THR A 13 13.07 7.05 -6.60
C THR A 13 12.02 8.13 -6.38
N LEU A 14 10.94 7.80 -5.66
CA LEU A 14 9.79 8.66 -5.37
C LEU A 14 10.18 10.09 -4.94
N GLN A 15 11.40 10.24 -4.44
CA GLN A 15 12.00 11.49 -4.01
C GLN A 15 12.40 12.46 -5.14
N GLN A 16 12.83 11.96 -6.31
CA GLN A 16 13.31 12.82 -7.40
C GLN A 16 12.16 13.47 -8.18
N ALA A 17 11.11 12.71 -8.46
CA ALA A 17 9.97 13.26 -9.15
C ALA A 17 9.14 14.23 -8.26
N ALA A 18 9.42 14.28 -6.95
CA ALA A 18 8.75 15.12 -5.95
C ALA A 18 9.15 16.59 -6.06
N GLN A 19 10.33 16.84 -6.62
CA GLN A 19 10.94 18.16 -6.71
C GLN A 19 10.45 18.96 -7.93
N GLU A 20 9.95 18.28 -8.97
CA GLU A 20 9.61 18.93 -10.26
C GLU A 20 8.10 19.08 -10.49
N ALA A 21 7.24 18.48 -9.65
CA ALA A 21 5.79 18.54 -9.83
C ALA A 21 5.02 18.60 -8.49
N PRO A 22 4.12 19.59 -8.27
CA PRO A 22 3.24 19.63 -7.10
C PRO A 22 2.35 18.39 -6.96
N ALA A 23 2.07 17.71 -8.07
CA ALA A 23 1.42 16.39 -8.08
C ALA A 23 2.21 15.33 -7.29
N LEU A 24 3.52 15.46 -7.19
CA LEU A 24 4.36 14.44 -6.61
C LEU A 24 4.73 14.70 -5.14
N ALA A 25 4.70 15.96 -4.69
CA ALA A 25 4.55 16.27 -3.27
C ALA A 25 3.25 15.65 -2.70
N ARG A 26 2.15 15.70 -3.45
CA ARG A 26 0.89 15.02 -3.09
C ARG A 26 1.06 13.50 -3.06
N LEU A 27 1.69 12.90 -4.08
CA LEU A 27 1.99 11.47 -4.09
C LEU A 27 2.87 11.05 -2.89
N ALA A 28 3.91 11.81 -2.55
CA ALA A 28 4.77 11.52 -1.40
C ALA A 28 3.97 11.55 -0.08
N SER A 29 3.03 12.49 0.07
CA SER A 29 2.13 12.53 1.22
C SER A 29 1.15 11.34 1.24
N LEU A 30 0.63 10.90 0.10
CA LEU A 30 -0.20 9.69 -0.01
C LEU A 30 0.58 8.43 0.35
N VAL A 31 1.85 8.33 -0.10
CA VAL A 31 2.74 7.22 0.25
C VAL A 31 3.02 7.20 1.75
N ARG A 32 3.31 8.34 2.37
CA ARG A 32 3.49 8.44 3.83
C ARG A 32 2.23 8.07 4.59
N ALA A 33 1.05 8.54 4.16
CA ALA A 33 -0.22 8.18 4.78
C ALA A 33 -0.46 6.66 4.73
N SER A 34 -0.17 6.03 3.58
CA SER A 34 -0.26 4.58 3.43
C SER A 34 0.72 3.82 4.34
N SER A 35 1.97 4.27 4.44
CA SER A 35 2.95 3.67 5.36
C SER A 35 2.49 3.78 6.81
N GLN A 36 1.98 4.94 7.22
CA GLN A 36 1.43 5.14 8.57
C GLN A 36 0.23 4.21 8.84
N CYS A 37 -0.60 3.93 7.82
CA CYS A 37 -1.70 2.98 7.95
C CYS A 37 -1.15 1.59 8.26
N LEU A 38 -0.11 1.17 7.53
CA LEU A 38 0.54 -0.12 7.76
C LEU A 38 1.15 -0.19 9.16
N GLU A 39 1.88 0.83 9.59
CA GLU A 39 2.44 0.90 10.94
C GLU A 39 1.36 0.86 12.04
N ALA A 40 0.21 1.49 11.81
CA ALA A 40 -0.90 1.44 12.74
C ALA A 40 -1.52 0.05 12.90
N ILE A 41 -1.58 -0.74 11.82
CA ILE A 41 -2.14 -2.10 11.84
C ILE A 41 -1.11 -3.19 12.17
N GLN A 42 0.18 -2.95 11.89
CA GLN A 42 1.28 -3.88 12.15
C GLN A 42 1.29 -4.53 13.54
N PRO A 43 1.02 -3.82 14.66
CA PRO A 43 0.98 -4.45 15.98
C PRO A 43 -0.14 -5.48 16.13
N MET A 44 -1.24 -5.36 15.38
CA MET A 44 -2.35 -6.32 15.40
C MET A 44 -2.11 -7.54 14.51
N LEU A 45 -1.19 -7.45 13.56
CA LEU A 45 -0.93 -8.53 12.63
C LEU A 45 -0.09 -9.64 13.30
N PRO A 46 -0.42 -10.92 13.08
CA PRO A 46 0.44 -12.03 13.48
C PRO A 46 1.83 -11.94 12.84
N PRO A 47 2.92 -12.37 13.52
CA PRO A 47 4.29 -12.21 13.03
C PRO A 47 4.53 -12.79 11.63
N GLY A 48 3.96 -13.97 11.33
CA GLY A 48 4.06 -14.57 9.99
C GLY A 48 3.31 -13.80 8.89
N LEU A 49 2.32 -12.98 9.26
CA LEU A 49 1.56 -12.15 8.32
C LEU A 49 2.26 -10.80 8.08
N LYS A 50 2.98 -10.25 9.06
CA LYS A 50 3.68 -8.95 8.95
C LYS A 50 4.62 -8.88 7.74
N ALA A 51 5.46 -9.90 7.57
CA ALA A 51 6.41 -9.96 6.45
C ALA A 51 5.72 -10.20 5.09
N SER A 52 4.52 -10.77 5.12
CA SER A 52 3.75 -11.16 3.93
C SER A 52 2.80 -10.05 3.44
N VAL A 53 2.68 -8.94 4.16
CA VAL A 53 1.76 -7.82 3.85
C VAL A 53 2.56 -6.56 3.53
N LYS A 54 2.21 -5.87 2.45
CA LYS A 54 2.80 -4.59 2.05
C LYS A 54 1.73 -3.53 1.87
N ALA A 55 2.06 -2.29 2.26
CA ALA A 55 1.23 -1.12 2.03
C ALA A 55 1.16 -0.83 0.52
N GLY A 56 -0.04 -0.75 -0.02
CA GLY A 56 -0.30 -0.29 -1.38
C GLY A 56 -0.75 1.18 -1.40
N PRO A 57 -1.12 1.71 -2.56
CA PRO A 57 -1.59 3.10 -2.65
C PRO A 57 -2.87 3.32 -1.82
N LEU A 58 -2.94 4.48 -1.16
CA LEU A 58 -4.15 5.04 -0.58
C LEU A 58 -4.65 6.13 -1.54
N ASP A 59 -5.81 5.89 -2.16
CA ASP A 59 -6.40 6.82 -3.12
C ASP A 59 -7.88 7.01 -2.79
N GLY A 60 -8.29 8.27 -2.56
CA GLY A 60 -9.70 8.63 -2.32
C GLY A 60 -10.42 7.80 -1.26
N GLY A 61 -9.73 7.45 -0.16
CA GLY A 61 -10.28 6.61 0.91
C GLY A 61 -10.22 5.10 0.66
N THR A 62 -9.74 4.65 -0.50
CA THR A 62 -9.49 3.21 -0.74
C THR A 62 -8.02 2.89 -0.52
N TRP A 63 -7.73 2.06 0.47
CA TRP A 63 -6.39 1.59 0.76
C TRP A 63 -6.15 0.20 0.17
N CYS A 64 -5.16 0.07 -0.70
CA CYS A 64 -4.76 -1.23 -1.22
C CYS A 64 -3.73 -1.90 -0.30
N LEU A 65 -3.90 -3.19 0.00
CA LEU A 65 -2.92 -4.02 0.69
C LEU A 65 -2.50 -5.17 -0.20
N LEU A 66 -1.19 -5.33 -0.36
CA LEU A 66 -0.60 -6.42 -1.13
C LEU A 66 -0.25 -7.55 -0.18
N VAL A 67 -0.69 -8.77 -0.49
CA VAL A 67 -0.43 -9.95 0.35
C VAL A 67 0.26 -11.02 -0.48
N ALA A 68 1.30 -11.66 0.08
CA ALA A 68 2.09 -12.67 -0.62
C ALA A 68 1.37 -14.04 -0.78
N SER A 69 0.29 -14.29 -0.03
CA SER A 69 -0.37 -15.60 -0.01
C SER A 69 -1.88 -15.49 0.17
N ASN A 70 -2.64 -16.41 -0.44
CA ASN A 70 -4.10 -16.49 -0.30
C ASN A 70 -4.55 -16.74 1.15
N ALA A 71 -3.84 -17.61 1.88
CA ALA A 71 -4.13 -17.87 3.30
C ALA A 71 -3.96 -16.60 4.16
N GLY A 72 -2.87 -15.85 3.93
CA GLY A 72 -2.65 -14.56 4.59
C GLY A 72 -3.73 -13.55 4.23
N ALA A 73 -4.17 -13.52 2.97
CA ALA A 73 -5.24 -12.63 2.54
C ALA A 73 -6.58 -13.01 3.16
N ALA A 74 -6.92 -14.29 3.29
CA ALA A 74 -8.13 -14.74 3.98
C ALA A 74 -8.13 -14.32 5.45
N LYS A 75 -7.01 -14.52 6.15
CA LYS A 75 -6.85 -14.08 7.55
C LYS A 75 -6.96 -12.57 7.67
N LEU A 76 -6.35 -11.83 6.74
CA LEU A 76 -6.45 -10.38 6.71
C LEU A 76 -7.89 -9.91 6.44
N ARG A 77 -8.65 -10.58 5.56
CA ARG A 77 -10.09 -10.32 5.33
C ARG A 77 -10.90 -10.45 6.60
N GLN A 78 -10.62 -11.44 7.43
CA GLN A 78 -11.29 -11.61 8.73
C GLN A 78 -10.98 -10.46 9.69
N LEU A 79 -9.79 -9.87 9.59
CA LEU A 79 -9.37 -8.74 10.42
C LEU A 79 -9.73 -7.37 9.84
N LEU A 80 -10.06 -7.28 8.54
CA LEU A 80 -10.39 -6.02 7.86
C LEU A 80 -11.36 -5.10 8.60
N PRO A 81 -12.51 -5.57 9.11
CA PRO A 81 -13.43 -4.67 9.83
C PRO A 81 -12.79 -4.06 11.06
N THR A 82 -12.04 -4.84 11.84
CA THR A 82 -11.30 -4.35 13.02
C THR A 82 -10.20 -3.38 12.62
N LEU A 83 -9.47 -3.66 11.53
CA LEU A 83 -8.41 -2.78 11.03
C LEU A 83 -8.97 -1.43 10.56
N LEU A 84 -10.08 -1.45 9.81
CA LEU A 84 -10.79 -0.25 9.35
C LEU A 84 -11.23 0.61 10.53
N GLU A 85 -11.89 0.01 11.51
CA GLU A 85 -12.32 0.73 12.71
C GLU A 85 -11.13 1.36 13.44
N GLN A 86 -10.02 0.63 13.57
CA GLN A 86 -8.84 1.14 14.24
C GLN A 86 -8.16 2.29 13.47
N LEU A 87 -8.19 2.25 12.13
CA LEU A 87 -7.74 3.34 11.28
C LEU A 87 -8.65 4.57 11.43
N HIS A 88 -9.97 4.40 11.40
CA HIS A 88 -10.93 5.49 11.64
C HIS A 88 -10.75 6.12 13.01
N ARG A 89 -10.57 5.31 14.06
CA ARG A 89 -10.31 5.79 15.43
C ARG A 89 -9.02 6.59 15.55
N ARG A 90 -8.06 6.37 14.66
CA ARG A 90 -6.80 7.14 14.55
C ARG A 90 -6.93 8.39 13.66
N GLY A 91 -8.12 8.67 13.12
CA GLY A 91 -8.35 9.81 12.23
C GLY A 91 -7.86 9.58 10.80
N MET A 92 -7.66 8.32 10.40
CA MET A 92 -7.25 7.99 9.03
C MET A 92 -8.46 8.00 8.10
N ASP A 93 -8.34 8.72 6.98
CA ASP A 93 -9.34 8.77 5.92
C ASP A 93 -9.28 7.50 5.04
N VAL A 94 -9.61 6.34 5.62
CA VAL A 94 -9.63 5.06 4.91
C VAL A 94 -11.05 4.51 4.95
N SER A 95 -11.83 4.75 3.90
CA SER A 95 -13.20 4.25 3.76
C SER A 95 -13.29 2.76 3.40
N SER A 96 -12.29 2.20 2.72
CA SER A 96 -12.31 0.80 2.27
C SER A 96 -10.91 0.23 2.12
N ILE A 97 -10.74 -1.07 2.40
CA ILE A 97 -9.47 -1.77 2.20
C ILE A 97 -9.62 -2.82 1.09
N ARG A 98 -8.81 -2.70 0.05
CA ARG A 98 -8.73 -3.66 -1.06
C ARG A 98 -7.53 -4.57 -0.89
N LEU A 99 -7.76 -5.87 -0.87
CA LEU A 99 -6.67 -6.85 -0.81
C LEU A 99 -6.30 -7.34 -2.21
N LYS A 100 -5.01 -7.31 -2.53
CA LYS A 100 -4.46 -7.87 -3.77
C LYS A 100 -3.43 -8.93 -3.42
N VAL A 101 -3.74 -10.18 -3.76
CA VAL A 101 -2.79 -11.28 -3.59
C VAL A 101 -1.80 -11.23 -4.75
N GLN A 102 -0.53 -11.03 -4.42
CA GLN A 102 0.55 -11.26 -5.39
C GLN A 102 0.78 -12.77 -5.38
N ALA A 103 0.01 -13.49 -6.17
CA ALA A 103 0.34 -14.87 -6.48
C ALA A 103 1.73 -14.83 -7.13
N ASP A 104 2.71 -15.32 -6.37
CA ASP A 104 4.05 -15.53 -6.88
C ASP A 104 3.94 -16.37 -8.15
N ARG A 105 4.30 -15.77 -9.28
CA ARG A 105 4.47 -16.48 -10.53
C ARG A 105 5.90 -16.99 -10.49
N HIS A 106 6.09 -18.12 -9.82
CA HIS A 106 7.32 -18.90 -9.90
C HIS A 106 7.43 -19.57 -11.27
#